data_AF-A0A340XVE4-F1
#
_entry.id   AF-A0A340XVE4-F1
#
_cell.length_a   1.000
_cell.length_b   1.000
_cell.length_c   1.000
_cell.angle_alpha   90.00
_cell.angle_beta   90.00
_cell.angle_gamma   90.00
#
_symmetry.space_group_name_H-M   'P 1'
#
loop_
_entity.id
_entity.type
_entity.pdbx_description
1 polymer ?
#
loop_
_entity_poly.entity_id
_entity_poly.type
_entity_poly.pdbx_seq_one_letter_code
_entity_poly.pdbx_strand_id
1 'polypeptide(L)'
;MVNAGAMSGSGNLMDFLDEPFPDVGTYEDFHTIDWLREKSRDTDRHRKITSKSKESIWEFIKSLLDAWSGWAVMLLIGLLAGTLAGVIDLAVDWMTDLKEGICLSAFWYSHEQCCWTSNETTFEDRDKCPLWQKWSELLVKQSE
;
A
#
# COMPACT_ATOMS: atom_id res chain seq x y z
N MET A 1 -65.11 -36.51 22.57
CA MET A 1 -65.45 -35.88 23.87
C MET A 1 -65.43 -34.37 23.65
N VAL A 2 -66.50 -33.68 24.05
CA VAL A 2 -66.68 -32.22 23.92
C VAL A 2 -66.04 -31.48 25.11
N ASN A 3 -66.04 -30.14 24.97
CA ASN A 3 -65.74 -29.08 25.94
C ASN A 3 -64.28 -28.66 26.11
N ALA A 4 -63.97 -27.39 26.35
CA ALA A 4 -64.67 -26.10 26.21
C ALA A 4 -63.64 -25.05 26.66
N GLY A 5 -63.74 -23.83 26.16
CA GLY A 5 -62.95 -22.73 26.70
C GLY A 5 -63.20 -21.44 25.95
N ALA A 6 -64.24 -20.73 26.34
CA ALA A 6 -64.61 -19.42 25.83
C ALA A 6 -63.62 -18.32 26.26
N MET A 7 -63.37 -17.41 25.32
CA MET A 7 -63.28 -15.94 25.42
C MET A 7 -62.87 -15.32 26.77
N SER A 8 -61.76 -14.57 26.77
CA SER A 8 -61.74 -13.25 27.41
C SER A 8 -60.61 -12.41 26.82
N GLY A 9 -60.98 -11.23 26.32
CA GLY A 9 -60.05 -10.30 25.70
C GLY A 9 -59.07 -9.69 26.68
N SER A 10 -57.94 -9.27 26.13
CA SER A 10 -57.27 -8.04 26.48
C SER A 10 -56.41 -7.68 25.28
N GLY A 11 -56.57 -6.46 24.75
CA GLY A 11 -55.76 -5.96 23.64
C GLY A 11 -54.29 -6.19 23.95
N ASN A 12 -53.64 -7.03 23.14
CA ASN A 12 -52.26 -7.42 23.37
C ASN A 12 -51.37 -6.20 23.16
N LEU A 13 -50.83 -5.68 24.27
CA LEU A 13 -49.64 -4.82 24.35
C LEU A 13 -48.45 -5.35 23.50
N MET A 14 -48.52 -6.62 23.10
CA MET A 14 -47.55 -7.29 22.24
C MET A 14 -47.58 -6.80 20.78
N ASP A 15 -48.66 -6.15 20.32
CA ASP A 15 -48.77 -5.63 18.94
C ASP A 15 -47.92 -4.36 18.72
N PHE A 16 -47.55 -3.66 19.80
CA PHE A 16 -46.65 -2.49 19.74
C PHE A 16 -45.16 -2.89 19.77
N LEU A 17 -44.86 -4.15 20.10
CA LEU A 17 -43.48 -4.66 20.11
C LEU A 17 -43.09 -5.34 18.79
N ASP A 18 -44.06 -5.49 17.86
CA ASP A 18 -43.89 -6.10 16.54
C ASP A 18 -43.67 -5.06 15.43
N GLU A 19 -43.35 -3.80 15.77
CA GLU A 19 -42.88 -2.83 14.78
C GLU A 19 -41.39 -3.08 14.49
N PRO A 20 -41.02 -3.69 13.34
CA PRO A 20 -39.62 -3.79 12.96
C PRO A 20 -39.10 -2.37 12.75
N PHE A 21 -38.10 -1.99 13.53
CA PHE A 21 -37.35 -0.74 13.34
C PHE A 21 -37.03 -0.55 11.85
N PRO A 22 -37.20 0.67 11.30
CA PRO A 22 -36.94 0.94 9.89
C PRO A 22 -35.50 0.56 9.58
N ASP A 23 -35.37 -0.49 8.75
CA ASP A 23 -34.23 -0.89 7.94
C ASP A 23 -32.94 -0.12 8.26
N VAL A 24 -32.37 -0.39 9.44
CA VAL A 24 -31.03 0.09 9.79
C VAL A 24 -30.11 -0.73 8.94
N GLY A 25 -29.82 -0.18 7.75
CA GLY A 25 -29.08 -0.80 6.65
C GLY A 25 -28.17 -1.90 7.16
N THR A 26 -28.63 -3.13 7.02
CA THR A 26 -27.82 -4.31 7.25
C THR A 26 -26.57 -4.10 6.41
N TYR A 27 -25.44 -3.86 7.07
CA TYR A 27 -24.15 -3.72 6.44
C TYR A 27 -23.98 -4.93 5.51
N GLU A 28 -24.16 -4.73 4.21
CA GLU A 28 -24.02 -5.79 3.22
C GLU A 28 -22.56 -6.24 3.25
N ASP A 29 -22.38 -7.45 3.76
CA ASP A 29 -21.20 -8.29 3.61
C ASP A 29 -19.84 -7.61 3.79
N PHE A 30 -19.45 -7.44 5.06
CA PHE A 30 -18.04 -7.67 5.36
C PHE A 30 -17.73 -9.15 5.12
N HIS A 31 -17.36 -9.50 3.89
CA HIS A 31 -16.71 -10.78 3.62
C HIS A 31 -15.47 -10.88 4.51
N THR A 32 -15.60 -11.60 5.62
CA THR A 32 -14.48 -11.80 6.54
C THR A 32 -13.58 -12.86 5.92
N ILE A 33 -12.28 -12.56 5.87
CA ILE A 33 -11.29 -13.49 5.34
C ILE A 33 -11.21 -14.72 6.25
N ASP A 34 -11.69 -15.86 5.76
CA ASP A 34 -11.65 -17.14 6.49
C ASP A 34 -10.35 -17.89 6.15
N TRP A 35 -9.30 -17.57 6.91
CA TRP A 35 -7.99 -18.21 6.80
C TRP A 35 -8.03 -19.73 7.06
N LEU A 36 -8.98 -20.21 7.87
CA LEU A 36 -9.09 -21.65 8.19
C LEU A 36 -9.58 -22.43 6.97
N ARG A 37 -10.65 -21.96 6.31
CA ARG A 37 -11.17 -22.55 5.07
C ARG A 37 -10.17 -22.44 3.93
N GLU A 38 -9.48 -21.31 3.82
CA GLU A 38 -8.43 -21.10 2.80
C GLU A 38 -7.26 -22.10 3.02
N LYS A 39 -6.79 -22.25 4.27
CA LYS A 39 -5.71 -23.18 4.64
C LYS A 39 -6.08 -24.64 4.45
N SER A 40 -7.32 -25.04 4.76
CA SER A 40 -7.77 -26.42 4.54
C SER A 40 -7.81 -26.73 3.03
N ARG A 41 -8.35 -25.81 2.23
CA ARG A 41 -8.39 -25.91 0.76
C ARG A 41 -7.00 -25.96 0.14
N ASP A 42 -6.05 -25.25 0.72
CA ASP A 42 -4.67 -25.24 0.29
C ASP A 42 -3.96 -26.56 0.59
N THR A 43 -4.14 -27.11 1.80
CA THR A 43 -3.59 -28.42 2.20
C THR A 43 -4.09 -29.56 1.29
N ASP A 44 -5.38 -29.53 0.94
CA ASP A 44 -5.97 -30.52 0.05
C ASP A 44 -5.41 -30.46 -1.38
N ARG A 45 -5.09 -29.25 -1.87
CA ARG A 45 -4.42 -29.06 -3.17
C ARG A 45 -2.99 -29.58 -3.13
N HIS A 46 -2.23 -29.23 -2.11
CA HIS A 46 -0.85 -29.70 -1.95
C HIS A 46 -0.78 -31.23 -1.90
N ARG A 47 -1.68 -31.90 -1.17
CA ARG A 47 -1.73 -33.37 -1.12
C ARG A 47 -1.93 -34.00 -2.49
N LYS A 48 -2.78 -33.41 -3.34
CA LYS A 48 -3.03 -33.88 -4.71
C LYS A 48 -1.79 -33.69 -5.60
N ILE A 49 -1.12 -32.55 -5.49
CA ILE A 49 0.07 -32.21 -6.28
C ILE A 49 1.27 -33.09 -5.87
N THR A 50 1.56 -33.21 -4.57
CA THR A 50 2.65 -34.07 -4.08
C THR A 50 2.46 -35.54 -4.47
N SER A 51 1.22 -36.04 -4.49
CA SER A 51 0.93 -37.42 -4.92
C SER A 51 1.26 -37.69 -6.39
N LYS A 52 1.15 -36.67 -7.26
CA LYS A 52 1.43 -36.76 -8.71
C LYS A 52 2.87 -36.40 -9.08
N SER A 53 3.59 -35.70 -8.18
CA SER A 53 4.95 -35.21 -8.46
C SER A 53 6.02 -36.29 -8.69
N LYS A 54 5.70 -37.56 -8.38
CA LYS A 54 6.65 -38.69 -8.49
C LYS A 54 6.83 -39.23 -9.91
N GLU A 55 6.04 -38.76 -10.88
CA GLU A 55 6.01 -39.35 -12.23
C GLU A 55 6.80 -38.55 -13.29
N SER A 56 7.22 -37.30 -13.04
CA SER A 56 7.87 -36.48 -14.08
C SER A 56 8.81 -35.37 -13.54
N ILE A 57 9.90 -35.10 -14.28
CA ILE A 57 10.87 -34.02 -14.00
C ILE A 57 10.22 -32.63 -14.08
N TRP A 58 9.20 -32.46 -14.93
CA TRP A 58 8.43 -31.22 -15.03
C TRP A 58 7.62 -30.94 -13.74
N GLU A 59 7.09 -31.99 -13.12
CA GLU A 59 6.38 -31.87 -11.85
C GLU A 59 7.34 -31.55 -10.70
N PHE A 60 8.59 -32.02 -10.77
CA PHE A 60 9.64 -31.66 -9.81
C PHE A 60 10.03 -30.17 -9.90
N ILE A 61 10.26 -29.66 -11.13
CA ILE A 61 10.51 -28.22 -11.35
C ILE A 61 9.31 -27.40 -10.88
N LYS A 62 8.07 -27.83 -11.17
CA LYS A 62 6.87 -27.13 -10.69
C LYS A 62 6.73 -27.15 -9.17
N SER A 63 7.08 -28.26 -8.50
CA SER A 63 7.11 -28.36 -7.05
C SER A 63 8.16 -27.45 -6.42
N LEU A 64 9.35 -27.33 -7.03
CA LEU A 64 10.37 -26.37 -6.60
C LEU A 64 9.89 -24.93 -6.81
N LEU A 65 9.21 -24.67 -7.93
CA LEU A 65 8.63 -23.37 -8.24
C LEU A 65 7.47 -22.97 -7.31
N ASP A 66 6.78 -23.92 -6.72
CA ASP A 66 5.76 -23.66 -5.71
C ASP A 66 6.42 -23.40 -4.33
N ALA A 67 7.47 -24.18 -4.02
CA ALA A 67 8.21 -24.06 -2.76
C ALA A 67 8.97 -22.73 -2.61
N TRP A 68 9.59 -22.21 -3.67
CA TRP A 68 10.30 -20.91 -3.64
C TRP A 68 9.37 -19.70 -3.83
N SER A 69 8.10 -19.91 -4.23
CA SER A 69 7.20 -18.82 -4.66
C SER A 69 7.03 -17.75 -3.59
N GLY A 70 6.91 -18.16 -2.32
CA GLY A 70 6.83 -17.25 -1.18
C GLY A 70 8.07 -16.37 -1.03
N TRP A 71 9.27 -16.93 -1.21
CA TRP A 71 10.52 -16.18 -1.15
C TRP A 71 10.65 -15.18 -2.30
N ALA A 72 10.27 -15.58 -3.51
CA ALA A 72 10.27 -14.70 -4.67
C ALA A 72 9.30 -13.51 -4.49
N VAL A 73 8.11 -13.76 -3.94
CA VAL A 73 7.12 -12.71 -3.63
C VAL A 73 7.64 -11.76 -2.55
N MET A 74 8.26 -12.29 -1.48
CA MET A 74 8.85 -11.46 -0.43
C MET A 74 9.97 -10.55 -0.96
N LEU A 75 10.83 -11.09 -1.82
CA LEU A 75 11.89 -10.30 -2.48
C LEU A 75 11.28 -9.20 -3.35
N LEU A 76 10.26 -9.51 -4.15
CA LEU A 76 9.60 -8.52 -5.01
C LEU A 76 8.95 -7.40 -4.20
N ILE A 77 8.24 -7.73 -3.12
CA ILE A 77 7.63 -6.73 -2.22
C ILE A 77 8.73 -5.86 -1.61
N GLY A 78 9.84 -6.46 -1.15
CA GLY A 78 10.97 -5.73 -0.61
C GLY A 78 11.61 -4.78 -1.62
N LEU A 79 11.80 -5.22 -2.87
CA LEU A 79 12.29 -4.36 -3.95
C LEU A 79 11.33 -3.20 -4.24
N LEU A 80 10.03 -3.46 -4.33
CA LEU A 80 9.03 -2.41 -4.60
C LEU A 80 8.92 -1.40 -3.45
N ALA A 81 8.95 -1.87 -2.21
CA ALA A 81 8.95 -1.00 -1.04
C ALA A 81 10.26 -0.19 -0.96
N GLY A 82 11.41 -0.82 -1.23
CA GLY A 82 12.71 -0.16 -1.25
C GLY A 82 12.85 0.89 -2.35
N THR A 83 12.35 0.60 -3.57
CA THR A 83 12.35 1.60 -4.65
C THR A 83 11.42 2.76 -4.32
N LEU A 84 10.24 2.50 -3.74
CA LEU A 84 9.35 3.56 -3.29
C LEU A 84 10.00 4.44 -2.21
N ALA A 85 10.65 3.83 -1.22
CA ALA A 85 11.38 4.55 -0.18
C ALA A 85 12.51 5.41 -0.77
N GLY A 86 13.33 4.86 -1.68
CA GLY A 86 14.40 5.62 -2.32
C GLY A 86 13.90 6.78 -3.19
N VAL A 87 12.73 6.64 -3.84
CA VAL A 87 12.08 7.75 -4.56
C VAL A 87 11.63 8.83 -3.60
N ILE A 88 11.09 8.47 -2.44
CA ILE A 88 10.68 9.43 -1.40
C ILE A 88 11.90 10.19 -0.88
N ASP A 89 13.01 9.52 -0.57
CA ASP A 89 14.22 10.18 -0.08
C ASP A 89 14.74 11.22 -1.08
N LEU A 90 14.89 10.84 -2.36
CA LEU A 90 15.31 11.77 -3.41
C LEU A 90 14.35 12.96 -3.57
N ALA A 91 13.04 12.72 -3.44
CA ALA A 91 12.03 13.77 -3.54
C ALA A 91 12.05 14.72 -2.33
N VAL A 92 12.33 14.21 -1.13
CA VAL A 92 12.43 15.00 0.10
C VAL A 92 13.66 15.90 0.06
N ASP A 93 14.81 15.38 -0.38
CA ASP A 93 16.04 16.18 -0.51
C ASP A 93 15.85 17.29 -1.54
N TRP A 94 15.32 16.95 -2.73
CA TRP A 94 15.00 17.94 -3.75
C TRP A 94 14.00 19.01 -3.27
N MET A 95 12.92 18.61 -2.59
CA MET A 95 11.89 19.54 -2.10
C MET A 95 12.44 20.45 -0.99
N THR A 96 13.38 19.95 -0.19
CA THR A 96 14.05 20.73 0.85
C THR A 96 14.92 21.80 0.23
N ASP A 97 15.74 21.45 -0.77
CA ASP A 97 16.60 22.38 -1.48
C ASP A 97 15.77 23.42 -2.27
N LEU A 98 14.65 23.01 -2.87
CA LEU A 98 13.76 23.90 -3.61
C LEU A 98 13.25 25.07 -2.77
N LYS A 99 13.20 24.95 -1.44
CA LYS A 99 12.81 26.07 -0.56
C LYS A 99 13.83 27.20 -0.57
N GLU A 100 15.10 26.89 -0.78
CA GLU A 100 16.19 27.87 -0.76
C GLU A 100 16.44 28.48 -2.13
N GLY A 101 16.33 27.67 -3.19
CA GLY A 101 16.60 28.10 -4.55
C GLY A 101 16.29 27.06 -5.61
N ILE A 102 16.82 27.28 -6.81
CA ILE A 102 16.64 26.43 -7.98
C ILE A 102 17.93 26.37 -8.81
N CYS A 103 18.17 25.23 -9.46
CA CYS A 103 19.27 25.07 -10.40
C CYS A 103 18.88 25.62 -11.78
N LEU A 104 19.71 26.49 -12.37
CA LEU A 104 19.45 27.11 -13.68
C LEU A 104 19.48 26.12 -14.85
N SER A 105 20.26 25.03 -14.73
CA SER A 105 20.40 24.02 -15.78
C SER A 105 19.14 23.15 -15.89
N ALA A 106 18.64 22.66 -14.75
CA ALA A 106 17.45 21.83 -14.67
C ALA A 106 16.83 21.91 -13.26
N PHE A 107 15.53 22.18 -13.20
CA PHE A 107 14.83 22.45 -11.93
C PHE A 107 14.64 21.22 -11.02
N TRP A 108 14.78 20.01 -11.56
CA TRP A 108 14.59 18.74 -10.82
C TRP A 108 15.86 18.24 -10.14
N TYR A 109 17.00 18.93 -10.29
CA TYR A 109 18.21 18.58 -9.57
C TYR A 109 18.18 19.15 -8.15
N SER A 110 18.59 18.33 -7.17
CA SER A 110 18.93 18.80 -5.83
C SER A 110 20.17 19.71 -5.89
N HIS A 111 20.40 20.48 -4.82
CA HIS A 111 21.53 21.40 -4.71
C HIS A 111 22.86 20.68 -4.91
N GLU A 112 23.05 19.55 -4.22
CA GLU A 112 24.23 18.70 -4.35
C GLU A 112 24.46 18.20 -5.78
N GLN A 113 23.40 17.78 -6.49
CA GLN A 113 23.48 17.26 -7.86
C GLN A 113 23.79 18.37 -8.86
N CYS A 114 23.20 19.56 -8.65
CA CYS A 114 23.48 20.74 -9.47
C CYS A 114 24.95 21.16 -9.39
N CYS A 115 25.56 21.01 -8.21
CA CYS A 115 26.89 21.54 -7.93
C CYS A 115 28.02 20.51 -8.11
N TRP A 116 27.69 19.22 -8.15
CA TRP A 116 28.65 18.13 -8.40
C TRP A 116 29.46 18.30 -9.70
N THR A 117 28.85 18.88 -10.74
CA THR A 117 29.50 19.11 -12.04
C THR A 117 30.28 20.42 -12.12
N SER A 118 30.14 21.33 -11.16
CA SER A 118 30.79 22.64 -11.25
C SER A 118 32.27 22.54 -10.89
N ASN A 119 33.15 22.88 -11.84
CA ASN A 119 34.62 22.87 -11.69
C ASN A 119 35.17 23.84 -10.62
N GLU A 120 34.32 24.68 -10.01
CA GLU A 120 34.72 25.78 -9.13
C GLU A 120 34.46 25.51 -7.64
N THR A 121 33.92 24.34 -7.26
CA THR A 121 33.70 24.00 -5.85
C THR A 121 35.03 23.67 -5.16
N THR A 122 35.68 24.70 -4.61
CA THR A 122 36.81 24.52 -3.69
C THR A 122 36.29 23.97 -2.35
N PHE A 123 37.09 23.16 -1.65
CA PHE A 123 36.71 22.49 -0.39
C PHE A 123 36.19 23.45 0.70
N GLU A 124 36.60 24.72 0.67
CA GLU A 124 36.14 25.78 1.60
C GLU A 124 34.83 26.47 1.18
N ASP A 125 34.41 26.33 -0.09
CA ASP A 125 33.28 27.06 -0.71
C ASP A 125 32.28 26.10 -1.38
N ARG A 126 32.00 24.94 -0.76
CA ARG A 126 30.99 23.98 -1.27
C ARG A 126 29.58 24.60 -1.44
N ASP A 127 29.27 25.63 -0.67
CA ASP A 127 27.97 26.31 -0.68
C ASP A 127 27.86 27.40 -1.75
N LYS A 128 28.97 27.79 -2.40
CA LYS A 128 29.00 28.84 -3.43
C LYS A 128 29.03 28.23 -4.82
N CYS A 129 27.90 27.69 -5.22
CA CYS A 129 27.70 27.10 -6.53
C CYS A 129 27.10 28.14 -7.49
N PRO A 130 27.79 28.55 -8.58
CA PRO A 130 27.29 29.59 -9.46
C PRO A 130 26.06 29.16 -10.28
N LEU A 131 25.81 27.86 -10.42
CA LEU A 131 24.62 27.33 -11.11
C LEU A 131 23.35 27.35 -10.24
N TRP A 132 23.51 27.42 -8.92
CA TRP A 132 22.38 27.49 -8.00
C TRP A 132 22.00 28.95 -7.76
N GLN A 133 20.71 29.27 -7.84
CA GLN A 133 20.20 30.61 -7.57
C GLN A 133 19.19 30.56 -6.44
N LYS A 134 19.46 31.31 -5.38
CA LYS A 134 18.53 31.48 -4.26
C LYS A 134 17.36 32.34 -4.68
N TRP A 135 16.17 32.10 -4.11
CA TRP A 135 14.98 32.90 -4.43
C TRP A 135 15.20 34.39 -4.15
N SER A 136 15.93 34.74 -3.09
CA SER A 136 16.25 36.13 -2.77
C SER A 136 17.03 36.83 -3.88
N GLU A 137 18.00 36.17 -4.51
CA GLU A 137 18.80 36.74 -5.59
C GLU A 137 17.97 36.94 -6.87
N LEU A 138 17.07 36.00 -7.17
CA LEU A 138 16.18 36.09 -8.33
C LEU A 138 15.13 37.19 -8.15
N LEU A 139 14.54 37.30 -6.96
CA LEU A 139 13.54 38.32 -6.66
C LEU A 139 14.16 39.72 -6.65
N VAL A 140 15.39 39.88 -6.14
CA VAL A 140 16.09 41.17 -6.14
C VAL A 140 16.49 41.58 -7.57
N LYS A 141 16.99 40.66 -8.40
CA LYS A 141 17.32 40.94 -9.82
C LYS A 141 16.13 41.36 -10.68
N GLN A 142 14.90 41.04 -10.28
CA GLN A 142 13.67 41.47 -10.98
C GLN A 142 13.21 42.88 -10.57
N SER A 143 13.74 43.43 -9.48
CA SER A 143 13.30 44.72 -8.92
C SER A 143 14.11 45.93 -9.40
N GLU A 144 15.20 45.71 -10.14
CA GLU A 144 15.93 46.71 -10.95
C GLU A 144 15.48 46.67 -12.41
#